data_AF-A0A061A0S4-F1
#
_entry.id   AF-A0A061A0S4-F1
#
_cell.length_a   1.000
_cell.length_b   1.000
_cell.length_c   1.000
_cell.angle_alpha   90.00
_cell.angle_beta   90.00
_cell.angle_gamma   90.00
#
_symmetry.space_group_name_H-M   'P 1'
#
loop_
_entity.id
_entity.type
_entity.pdbx_description
1 polymer ?
#
loop_
_entity_poly.entity_id
_entity_poly.type
_entity_poly.pdbx_seq_one_letter_code
_entity_poly.pdbx_strand_id
1 'polypeptide(L)' 'MCHSHRQEPLELFCESCDLMCCSSCHLSAHKNHRLVHIGKALQDQQWQFESLMAQVEERRSAVESTAKQIEDR' A
#
# COMPACT_ATOMS: atom_id res chain seq x y z
N MET A 1 -3.34 -20.52 0.75
CA MET A 1 -3.84 -20.99 2.05
C MET A 1 -2.80 -20.68 3.12
N CYS A 2 -3.23 -20.45 4.36
CA CYS A 2 -2.35 -20.21 5.50
C CYS A 2 -1.50 -21.45 5.83
N HIS A 3 -0.21 -21.24 6.16
CA HIS A 3 0.70 -22.32 6.54
C HIS A 3 0.42 -22.88 7.94
N SER A 4 0.03 -22.01 8.90
CA SER A 4 -0.27 -22.39 10.28
C SER A 4 -1.67 -22.95 10.45
N HIS A 5 -2.64 -22.39 9.73
CA HIS A 5 -4.05 -22.82 9.76
C HIS A 5 -4.39 -23.42 8.40
N ARG A 6 -4.00 -24.69 8.21
CA ARG A 6 -4.18 -25.41 6.95
C ARG A 6 -5.65 -25.29 6.51
N GLN A 7 -5.87 -25.07 5.21
CA GLN A 7 -7.18 -24.87 4.56
C GLN A 7 -7.81 -23.49 4.69
N GLU A 8 -7.32 -22.59 5.55
CA GLU A 8 -7.86 -21.22 5.59
C GLU A 8 -7.28 -20.34 4.46
N PRO A 9 -8.12 -19.54 3.79
CA PRO A 9 -7.64 -18.55 2.83
C PRO A 9 -6.97 -17.36 3.57
N LEU A 10 -6.02 -16.73 2.89
CA LEU A 10 -5.38 -15.51 3.37
C LEU A 10 -6.20 -14.34 2.80
N GLU A 11 -7.18 -13.83 3.54
CA GLU A 11 -8.12 -12.80 3.08
C GLU A 11 -7.94 -11.46 3.80
N LEU A 12 -7.06 -11.44 4.81
CA LEU A 12 -6.76 -10.27 5.63
C LEU A 12 -5.31 -9.86 5.43
N PHE A 13 -5.06 -8.55 5.51
CA PHE A 13 -3.74 -7.96 5.55
C PHE A 13 -3.54 -7.30 6.91
N CYS A 14 -2.46 -7.64 7.60
CA CYS A 14 -2.08 -7.07 8.88
C CYS A 14 -1.12 -5.90 8.67
N GLU A 15 -1.60 -4.67 8.88
CA GLU A 15 -0.82 -3.45 8.63
C GLU A 15 0.39 -3.32 9.56
N SER A 16 0.32 -3.86 10.77
CA SER A 16 1.41 -3.77 11.75
C SER A 16 2.58 -4.72 11.42
N CYS A 17 2.32 -5.81 10.72
CA CYS A 17 3.31 -6.81 10.36
C CYS A 17 3.69 -6.79 8.87
N ASP A 18 2.94 -6.06 8.05
CA ASP A 18 3.05 -6.06 6.60
C ASP A 18 2.93 -7.48 5.99
N LEU A 19 1.92 -8.24 6.45
CA LEU A 19 1.73 -9.64 6.08
C LEU A 19 0.26 -9.99 5.84
N MET A 20 0.03 -10.91 4.89
CA MET A 20 -1.27 -11.54 4.71
C MET A 20 -1.52 -12.62 5.77
N CYS A 21 -2.75 -12.72 6.25
CA CYS A 21 -3.13 -13.66 7.28
C CYS A 21 -4.58 -14.15 7.09
N CYS A 22 -4.90 -15.26 7.75
CA CYS A 22 -6.25 -15.81 7.80
C CYS A 22 -6.97 -15.39 9.09
N SER A 23 -8.27 -15.72 9.18
CA SER A 23 -9.10 -15.43 10.35
C SER A 23 -8.55 -16.03 11.64
N SER A 24 -8.02 -17.26 11.62
CA SER A 24 -7.42 -17.85 12.81
C SER A 24 -6.10 -17.19 13.21
N CYS A 25 -5.28 -16.72 12.26
CA CYS A 25 -4.10 -15.90 12.55
C CYS A 25 -4.49 -14.58 13.21
N HIS A 26 -5.58 -13.94 12.76
CA HIS A 26 -6.13 -12.75 13.38
C HIS A 26 -6.49 -13.01 14.85
N LEU A 27 -7.19 -14.10 15.17
CA LEU A 27 -7.58 -14.39 16.56
C LEU A 27 -6.43 -14.86 17.47
N SER A 28 -5.26 -15.15 16.90
CA SER A 28 -4.09 -15.67 17.61
C SER A 28 -2.89 -14.72 17.53
N ALA A 29 -1.96 -14.96 16.60
CA ALA A 29 -0.70 -14.22 16.48
C ALA A 29 -0.88 -12.72 16.21
N HIS A 30 -2.03 -12.30 15.66
CA HIS A 30 -2.32 -10.91 15.29
C HIS A 30 -3.51 -10.31 16.07
N LYS A 31 -3.86 -10.86 17.24
CA LYS A 31 -5.08 -10.52 18.03
C LYS A 31 -5.30 -9.04 18.33
N ASN A 32 -4.26 -8.22 18.28
CA ASN A 32 -4.31 -6.80 18.61
C ASN A 32 -3.72 -5.91 17.51
N HIS A 33 -3.45 -6.46 16.32
CA HIS A 33 -2.94 -5.66 15.22
C HIS A 33 -4.09 -5.06 14.42
N ARG A 34 -3.80 -4.04 13.62
CA ARG A 34 -4.78 -3.55 12.66
C ARG A 34 -4.79 -4.47 11.45
N LEU A 35 -5.98 -4.98 11.12
CA LEU A 35 -6.19 -5.80 9.94
C LEU A 35 -7.26 -5.21 9.05
N VAL A 36 -7.08 -5.41 7.75
CA VAL A 36 -8.02 -4.98 6.71
C VAL A 36 -8.21 -6.12 5.71
N HIS A 37 -9.35 -6.15 5.03
CA HIS A 37 -9.53 -7.07 3.92
C HIS A 37 -8.58 -6.73 2.77
N ILE A 38 -8.02 -7.75 2.13
CA ILE A 38 -7.04 -7.57 1.04
C ILE A 38 -7.61 -6.73 -0.09
N GLY A 39 -8.88 -6.91 -0.47
CA GLY A 39 -9.51 -6.10 -1.51
C GLY A 39 -9.49 -4.59 -1.20
N LYS A 40 -9.74 -4.23 0.06
CA LYS A 40 -9.66 -2.83 0.51
C LYS A 40 -8.22 -2.35 0.56
N ALA A 41 -7.30 -3.15 1.10
CA ALA A 41 -5.88 -2.83 1.14
C ALA A 41 -5.30 -2.57 -0.25
N LEU A 42 -5.66 -3.41 -1.23
CA LEU A 42 -5.24 -3.27 -2.63
C LEU A 42 -5.79 -1.99 -3.25
N GLN A 43 -7.08 -1.70 -3.04
CA GLN A 43 -7.67 -0.45 -3.50
C GLN A 43 -6.94 0.75 -2.91
N ASP A 44 -6.70 0.76 -1.60
CA ASP A 44 -6.01 1.87 -0.94
C ASP A 44 -4.57 2.04 -1.45
N GLN A 45 -3.85 0.93 -1.67
CA GLN A 45 -2.51 0.96 -2.26
C GLN A 45 -2.52 1.51 -3.70
N GLN A 46 -3.48 1.12 -4.53
CA GLN A 46 -3.60 1.64 -5.90
C GLN A 46 -3.80 3.15 -5.91
N TRP A 47 -4.72 3.66 -5.07
CA TRP A 47 -4.97 5.09 -4.94
C TRP A 47 -3.73 5.85 -4.44
N GLN A 48 -2.98 5.26 -3.50
CA GLN A 48 -1.73 5.85 -3.03
C GLN A 48 -0.68 5.94 -4.15
N PHE A 49 -0.51 4.89 -4.96
CA PHE A 49 0.40 4.93 -6.09
C PHE A 49 -0.01 5.97 -7.13
N GLU A 50 -1.29 6.06 -7.49
CA GLU A 50 -1.79 7.06 -8.43
C GLU A 50 -1.51 8.49 -7.94
N SER A 51 -1.78 8.75 -6.65
CA SER A 51 -1.49 10.05 -6.04
C SER A 51 0.00 10.38 -6.03
N LEU A 52 0.85 9.42 -5.70
CA LEU A 52 2.31 9.61 -5.71
C LEU A 52 2.84 9.87 -7.12
N MET A 53 2.33 9.14 -8.12
CA MET A 53 2.71 9.35 -9.52
C MET A 53 2.32 10.76 -10.00
N ALA A 54 1.13 11.24 -9.66
CA ALA A 54 0.70 12.60 -9.99
C ALA A 54 1.63 13.66 -9.35
N GLN A 55 2.00 13.48 -8.08
CA GLN A 55 2.91 14.39 -7.38
C GLN A 55 4.32 14.39 -7.99
N VAL A 56 4.82 13.23 -8.43
CA VAL A 56 6.12 13.13 -9.10
C VAL A 56 6.10 13.87 -10.44
N GLU A 57 5.03 13.72 -11.21
CA GLU A 57 4.85 14.38 -12.51
C GLU A 57 4.77 15.91 -12.37
N GLU A 58 4.01 16.40 -11.38
CA GLU A 58 3.93 17.82 -11.05
C GLU A 58 5.30 18.40 -10.69
N ARG A 59 6.04 17.71 -9.82
CA ARG A 59 7.40 18.14 -9.43
C ARG A 59 8.36 18.13 -10.61
N ARG A 60 8.29 17.12 -11.49
CA ARG A 60 9.10 17.08 -12.71
C ARG A 60 8.82 18.29 -13.58
N SER A 61 7.55 18.58 -13.85
CA SER A 61 7.11 19.71 -14.67
C SER A 61 7.59 21.06 -14.09
N ALA A 62 7.50 21.23 -12.76
CA ALA A 62 7.98 22.44 -12.10
C ALA A 62 9.51 22.61 -12.23
N VAL A 63 10.28 21.54 -12.07
CA VAL A 63 11.74 21.56 -12.25
C VAL A 63 12.10 21.89 -13.71
N GLU A 64 11.45 21.24 -14.68
CA GLU A 64 11.69 21.51 -16.11
C GLU A 64 11.35 22.96 -16.50
N SER A 65 10.25 23.50 -15.98
CA SER A 65 9.88 24.90 -16.22
C SER A 65 10.90 25.87 -15.64
N THR A 66 11.38 25.60 -14.42
CA THR A 66 12.40 26.42 -13.76
C THR A 66 13.72 26.38 -14.53
N ALA A 67 14.13 25.20 -15.03
CA ALA A 67 15.34 25.06 -15.83
C ALA A 67 15.28 25.90 -17.12
N LYS A 68 14.17 25.85 -17.86
CA LYS A 68 13.97 26.66 -19.08
C LYS A 68 14.05 28.17 -18.79
N GLN A 69 13.44 28.63 -17.70
CA GLN A 69 13.52 30.05 -17.30
C GLN A 69 14.94 30.52 -16.97
N ILE A 70 15.81 29.62 -16.53
CA ILE A 70 17.23 29.93 -16.29
C ILE A 70 18.00 29.97 -17.61
N GLU A 71 17.72 29.07 -18.54
CA GLU A 71 18.34 29.05 -19.87
C GLU A 71 17.97 30.27 -20.73
N ASP A 72 16.75 30.78 -20.59
CA ASP A 72 16.25 31.96 -21.33
C ASP A 72 16.78 33.31 -20.80
N ARG A 73 17.61 33.32 -19.73
CA ARG A 73 18.19 34.53 -19.10
C ARG A 73 19.64 34.77 -19.50
#